data_AF-A0A015YCE2-F1
#
_entry.id   AF-A0A015YCE2-F1
#
_cell.length_a   1.000
_cell.length_b   1.000
_cell.length_c   1.000
_cell.angle_alpha   90.00
_cell.angle_beta   90.00
_cell.angle_gamma   90.00
#
_symmetry.space_group_name_H-M   'P 1'
#
loop_
_entity.id
_entity.type
_entity.pdbx_description
1 polymer ?
#
loop_
_entity_poly.entity_id
_entity_poly.type
_entity_poly.pdbx_seq_one_letter_code
_entity_poly.pdbx_strand_id
1 'polypeptide(L)'
;MSVLHRSIELLEPYDGKLSCTVLRGESARKGADLPDPTLAQTLFYQYCKNRKAGKLPQNCGFRIVNFTDVEYSNRINPIQRKYIPDLAAASETAATLLASLNKGGGEKKGGSEAFFTNSAENFLAAIIYFFVNFHPVGFRNGRKLKRFISLEGKKLEIVIRNWDDFNAIDKDGNVVLDFVDENGNDVSTDEDRMFVDLNGYSYKDRTGRKILIQRCWYEDEHGNEVEPDTVTGEFSDMPHVLSFLGRPYDQVFNILMQDDRIASLMAPFKSAYENKANDQLEGMVGTLRVNAARLVSPEAYWVFTGDDFDLKISDKANPSYLVIANDPEKEQVIGSLNALVLNRLITRVNSKGNIPVSIIVDELPTLYFHKIDRLIGTARSNKVAVTLGFQELPQLEADYGKVGMQKIITTCGNIFMGAARNKETLEWAQNDVFGKAKQTSRSISINDHKVSTTISEKMDFLVPAAKIADMATGWLAGQAARDFTATDDSMLDHFDIEQSEEFRTTKYFCKTHFDMKKIKDEEKHYVALPKIYEFKNDKEKEILLNRNFKRVNQEVEDMVKELLGIS
;
A
#
# COMPACT_ATOMS: atom_id res chain seq x y z
N MET A 1 5.39 -14.21 -45.63
CA MET A 1 4.13 -14.45 -44.92
C MET A 1 4.26 -15.66 -43.98
N SER A 2 5.18 -15.64 -43.00
CA SER A 2 5.40 -16.79 -42.08
C SER A 2 6.39 -16.43 -40.95
N VAL A 3 6.02 -15.58 -39.98
CA VAL A 3 6.72 -15.50 -38.66
C VAL A 3 5.79 -15.10 -37.49
N LEU A 4 4.48 -14.88 -37.70
CA LEU A 4 3.59 -14.26 -36.68
C LEU A 4 2.70 -15.23 -35.88
N HIS A 5 2.92 -16.55 -35.98
CA HIS A 5 2.21 -17.52 -35.14
C HIS A 5 3.10 -18.02 -34.02
N ARG A 6 2.94 -17.43 -32.83
CA ARG A 6 3.41 -18.00 -31.57
C ARG A 6 2.25 -18.13 -30.61
N SER A 7 2.08 -19.33 -30.07
CA SER A 7 1.25 -19.62 -28.91
C SER A 7 1.97 -19.05 -27.69
N ILE A 8 1.36 -18.08 -27.00
CA ILE A 8 1.86 -17.63 -25.69
C ILE A 8 1.27 -18.58 -24.66
N GLU A 9 2.03 -19.60 -24.24
CA GLU A 9 1.74 -20.32 -23.01
C GLU A 9 2.13 -19.43 -21.82
N LEU A 10 1.24 -19.34 -20.83
CA LEU A 10 1.49 -18.65 -19.56
C LEU A 10 2.80 -19.18 -18.96
N LEU A 11 3.81 -18.31 -18.91
CA LEU A 11 5.12 -18.61 -18.34
C LEU A 11 4.94 -18.99 -16.86
N GLU A 12 5.30 -20.23 -16.51
CA GLU A 12 5.68 -20.56 -15.14
C GLU A 12 6.80 -19.62 -14.69
N PRO A 13 6.90 -19.27 -13.39
CA PRO A 13 7.94 -18.39 -12.91
C PRO A 13 9.32 -19.03 -13.10
N TYR A 14 9.98 -18.67 -14.20
CA TYR A 14 11.36 -19.01 -14.47
C TYR A 14 12.26 -17.97 -13.78
N ASP A 15 13.24 -18.43 -13.00
CA ASP A 15 14.11 -17.64 -12.10
C ASP A 15 14.90 -16.46 -12.73
N GLY A 16 14.75 -16.22 -14.05
CA GLY A 16 15.43 -15.17 -14.79
C GLY A 16 14.60 -13.94 -15.20
N LYS A 17 13.26 -13.96 -15.09
CA LYS A 17 12.40 -12.92 -15.71
C LYS A 17 11.54 -12.16 -14.71
N LEU A 18 12.10 -11.08 -14.17
CA LEU A 18 11.36 -10.06 -13.42
C LEU A 18 11.39 -8.77 -14.24
N SER A 19 10.35 -8.55 -15.04
CA SER A 19 10.15 -7.33 -15.83
C SER A 19 8.72 -6.85 -15.66
N CYS A 20 8.54 -5.54 -15.49
CA CYS A 20 7.21 -4.95 -15.35
C CYS A 20 6.39 -5.09 -16.64
N THR A 21 5.10 -5.36 -16.49
CA THR A 21 4.16 -5.63 -17.58
C THR A 21 3.02 -4.62 -17.59
N VAL A 22 2.71 -4.07 -18.76
CA VAL A 22 1.51 -3.26 -18.98
C VAL A 22 0.48 -4.08 -19.73
N LEU A 23 -0.74 -4.16 -19.21
CA LEU A 23 -1.90 -4.74 -19.88
C LEU A 23 -2.87 -3.62 -20.26
N ARG A 24 -3.38 -3.64 -21.49
CA ARG A 24 -4.38 -2.68 -21.97
C ARG A 24 -5.51 -3.39 -22.68
N GLY A 25 -6.77 -3.02 -22.41
CA GLY A 25 -7.96 -3.56 -23.07
C GLY A 25 -9.12 -2.57 -23.15
N GLU A 26 -10.04 -2.78 -24.11
CA GLU A 26 -11.35 -2.11 -24.13
C GLU A 26 -12.29 -2.79 -23.13
N SER A 27 -12.94 -1.99 -22.26
CA SER A 27 -14.06 -2.44 -21.44
C SER A 27 -15.23 -2.82 -22.35
N ALA A 28 -15.55 -4.11 -22.42
CA ALA A 28 -16.73 -4.59 -23.13
C ALA A 28 -17.99 -4.01 -22.46
N ARG A 29 -18.64 -3.03 -23.09
CA ARG A 29 -19.99 -2.62 -22.69
C ARG A 29 -21.00 -3.68 -23.14
N LYS A 30 -21.57 -4.43 -22.19
CA LYS A 30 -23.02 -4.53 -21.92
C LYS A 30 -23.37 -5.74 -21.05
N GLY A 31 -24.12 -5.46 -19.99
CA GLY A 31 -25.41 -6.11 -19.75
C GLY A 31 -25.48 -7.15 -18.64
N ALA A 32 -26.13 -6.73 -17.54
CA ALA A 32 -26.70 -7.52 -16.42
C ALA A 32 -25.70 -7.99 -15.34
N ASP A 33 -25.84 -7.35 -14.17
CA ASP A 33 -25.50 -7.78 -12.81
C ASP A 33 -24.43 -8.85 -12.62
N LEU A 34 -23.26 -8.43 -12.11
CA LEU A 34 -22.60 -9.05 -10.96
C LEU A 34 -21.52 -8.09 -10.41
N PRO A 35 -21.62 -7.64 -9.16
CA PRO A 35 -20.56 -6.88 -8.51
C PRO A 35 -19.37 -7.80 -8.23
N ASP A 36 -18.21 -7.47 -8.79
CA ASP A 36 -16.85 -7.84 -8.39
C ASP A 36 -16.62 -9.15 -7.56
N PRO A 37 -16.61 -10.34 -8.19
CA PRO A 37 -16.08 -11.57 -7.58
C PRO A 37 -14.96 -12.27 -8.38
N THR A 38 -14.69 -11.91 -9.64
CA THR A 38 -13.99 -12.84 -10.56
C THR A 38 -12.49 -12.98 -10.31
N LEU A 39 -11.73 -11.88 -10.14
CA LEU A 39 -10.28 -11.98 -9.97
C LEU A 39 -9.90 -12.51 -8.58
N ALA A 40 -10.59 -12.06 -7.53
CA ALA A 40 -10.38 -12.53 -6.18
C ALA A 40 -10.75 -14.02 -6.03
N GLN A 41 -11.89 -14.46 -6.57
CA GLN A 41 -12.27 -15.88 -6.60
C GLN A 41 -11.29 -16.72 -7.43
N THR A 42 -10.86 -16.21 -8.58
CA THR A 42 -9.85 -16.88 -9.42
C THR A 42 -8.53 -17.04 -8.65
N LEU A 43 -8.06 -15.99 -7.96
CA LEU A 43 -6.85 -16.03 -7.16
C LEU A 43 -6.99 -17.01 -5.99
N PHE A 44 -8.14 -17.00 -5.30
CA PHE A 44 -8.41 -17.93 -4.22
C PHE A 44 -8.48 -19.39 -4.69
N TYR A 45 -9.06 -19.63 -5.86
CA TYR A 45 -9.05 -20.94 -6.49
C TYR A 45 -7.62 -21.40 -6.80
N GLN A 46 -6.79 -20.55 -7.40
CA GLN A 46 -5.38 -20.90 -7.66
C GLN A 46 -4.59 -21.12 -6.36
N TYR A 47 -4.86 -20.34 -5.30
CA TYR A 47 -4.31 -20.58 -3.97
C TYR A 47 -4.71 -21.97 -3.46
N CYS A 48 -5.99 -22.34 -3.53
CA CYS A 48 -6.49 -23.66 -3.11
C CYS A 48 -5.85 -24.80 -3.92
N LYS A 49 -5.70 -24.62 -5.22
CA LYS A 49 -5.07 -25.58 -6.14
C LYS A 49 -3.59 -25.78 -5.81
N ASN A 50 -2.85 -24.70 -5.62
CA ASN A 50 -1.43 -24.75 -5.24
C ASN A 50 -1.23 -25.34 -3.83
N ARG A 51 -2.15 -25.05 -2.90
CA ARG A 51 -2.15 -25.65 -1.56
C ARG A 51 -2.31 -27.16 -1.63
N LYS A 52 -3.29 -27.64 -2.39
CA LYS A 52 -3.52 -29.08 -2.61
C LYS A 52 -2.34 -29.76 -3.32
N ALA A 53 -1.69 -29.05 -4.24
CA ALA A 53 -0.53 -29.55 -4.97
C ALA A 53 0.80 -29.49 -4.19
N GLY A 54 0.82 -28.95 -2.97
CA GLY A 54 2.05 -28.78 -2.20
C GLY A 54 3.04 -27.79 -2.81
N LYS A 55 2.57 -26.88 -3.67
CA LYS A 55 3.39 -25.87 -4.36
C LYS A 55 3.48 -24.53 -3.62
N LEU A 56 2.72 -24.37 -2.53
CA LEU A 56 2.79 -23.16 -1.71
C LEU A 56 4.02 -23.20 -0.79
N PRO A 57 4.65 -22.04 -0.53
CA PRO A 57 5.59 -21.91 0.57
C PRO A 57 4.97 -22.33 1.91
N GLN A 58 5.82 -22.74 2.85
CA GLN A 58 5.38 -23.07 4.20
C GLN A 58 4.67 -21.87 4.85
N ASN A 59 3.59 -22.15 5.60
CA ASN A 59 2.76 -21.14 6.29
C ASN A 59 2.12 -20.08 5.36
N CYS A 60 1.98 -20.35 4.06
CA CYS A 60 1.40 -19.38 3.14
C CYS A 60 -0.09 -19.11 3.40
N GLY A 61 -0.41 -17.87 3.81
CA GLY A 61 -1.76 -17.41 4.08
C GLY A 61 -2.49 -16.86 2.85
N PHE A 62 -3.82 -16.72 2.97
CA PHE A 62 -4.65 -15.96 2.02
C PHE A 62 -5.35 -14.85 2.81
N ARG A 63 -5.12 -13.59 2.40
CA ARG A 63 -5.57 -12.39 3.10
C ARG A 63 -6.39 -11.52 2.16
N ILE A 64 -7.37 -10.82 2.71
CA ILE A 64 -8.22 -9.90 1.96
C ILE A 64 -8.37 -8.62 2.77
N VAL A 65 -8.26 -7.45 2.15
CA VAL A 65 -8.65 -6.17 2.74
C VAL A 65 -9.81 -5.62 1.91
N ASN A 66 -10.96 -5.47 2.55
CA ASN A 66 -12.19 -4.97 1.95
C ASN A 66 -12.90 -4.02 2.92
N PHE A 67 -13.11 -2.77 2.50
CA PHE A 67 -13.79 -1.75 3.29
C PHE A 67 -15.31 -1.70 3.04
N THR A 68 -15.79 -2.28 1.93
CA THR A 68 -17.22 -2.35 1.62
C THR A 68 -17.89 -3.53 2.34
N ASP A 69 -17.25 -4.70 2.32
CA ASP A 69 -17.74 -5.86 3.06
C ASP A 69 -16.70 -6.42 4.04
N VAL A 70 -16.85 -6.00 5.29
CA VAL A 70 -15.97 -6.38 6.39
C VAL A 70 -16.03 -7.88 6.76
N GLU A 71 -17.06 -8.62 6.32
CA GLU A 71 -17.10 -10.08 6.51
C GLU A 71 -15.97 -10.78 5.74
N TYR A 72 -15.59 -10.22 4.59
CA TYR A 72 -14.52 -10.74 3.74
C TYR A 72 -13.23 -9.94 3.91
N SER A 73 -13.04 -9.29 5.07
CA SER A 73 -11.89 -8.43 5.31
C SER A 73 -11.11 -8.89 6.54
N ASN A 74 -9.79 -9.04 6.38
CA ASN A 74 -8.85 -9.02 7.49
C ASN A 74 -8.72 -7.58 7.99
N ARG A 75 -8.60 -7.43 9.31
CA ARG A 75 -8.25 -6.16 9.93
C ARG A 75 -6.74 -5.96 9.90
N ILE A 76 -6.31 -4.72 9.79
CA ILE A 76 -4.92 -4.37 9.57
C ILE A 76 -4.59 -2.98 10.11
N ASN A 77 -3.39 -2.79 10.65
CA ASN A 77 -2.97 -1.49 11.16
C ASN A 77 -1.71 -1.00 10.41
N PRO A 78 -1.86 -0.15 9.38
CA PRO A 78 -0.73 0.29 8.56
C PRO A 78 0.16 1.34 9.23
N ILE A 79 -0.25 1.91 10.39
CA ILE A 79 0.51 3.00 11.03
C ILE A 79 1.32 2.55 12.24
N GLN A 80 1.38 1.26 12.58
CA GLN A 80 2.22 0.78 13.67
C GLN A 80 3.69 1.17 13.49
N ARG A 81 4.44 1.28 14.60
CA ARG A 81 5.87 1.59 14.62
C ARG A 81 6.73 0.68 13.73
N LYS A 82 6.34 -0.59 13.55
CA LYS A 82 7.01 -1.53 12.61
C LYS A 82 6.98 -1.06 11.14
N TYR A 83 6.05 -0.19 10.78
CA TYR A 83 5.90 0.45 9.46
C TYR A 83 6.26 1.94 9.44
N ILE A 84 6.20 2.61 10.60
CA ILE A 84 6.53 4.02 10.79
C ILE A 84 7.61 4.14 11.89
N PRO A 85 8.87 3.83 11.58
CA PRO A 85 9.95 3.84 12.56
C PRO A 85 10.42 5.26 12.93
N ASP A 86 10.20 6.22 12.04
CA ASP A 86 10.72 7.58 12.14
C ASP A 86 9.75 8.62 11.57
N LEU A 87 10.08 9.89 11.79
CA LEU A 87 9.27 11.03 11.33
C LEU A 87 9.17 11.10 9.81
N ALA A 88 10.20 10.68 9.07
CA ALA A 88 10.18 10.70 7.60
C ALA A 88 9.16 9.70 7.05
N ALA A 89 9.04 8.53 7.67
CA ALA A 89 8.03 7.54 7.33
C ALA A 89 6.60 8.04 7.65
N ALA A 90 6.43 8.82 8.73
CA ALA A 90 5.16 9.46 9.07
C ALA A 90 4.80 10.53 8.03
N SER A 91 5.74 11.40 7.64
CA SER A 91 5.56 12.39 6.57
C SER A 91 5.20 11.74 5.23
N GLU A 92 5.89 10.66 4.83
CA GLU A 92 5.54 9.95 3.59
C GLU A 92 4.13 9.32 3.64
N THR A 93 3.71 8.85 4.83
CA THR A 93 2.35 8.34 5.04
C THR A 93 1.31 9.44 4.88
N ALA A 94 1.53 10.59 5.54
CA ALA A 94 0.66 11.76 5.45
C ALA A 94 0.57 12.31 4.01
N ALA A 95 1.71 12.44 3.33
CA ALA A 95 1.79 12.89 1.94
C ALA A 95 0.98 11.98 1.01
N THR A 96 1.09 10.67 1.21
CA THR A 96 0.37 9.68 0.40
C THR A 96 -1.14 9.79 0.59
N LEU A 97 -1.60 9.90 1.83
CA LEU A 97 -3.02 10.02 2.13
C LEU A 97 -3.61 11.34 1.60
N LEU A 98 -2.89 12.45 1.78
CA LEU A 98 -3.33 13.74 1.25
C LEU A 98 -3.34 13.77 -0.28
N ALA A 99 -2.38 13.14 -0.92
CA ALA A 99 -2.34 13.05 -2.38
C ALA A 99 -3.47 12.16 -2.92
N SER A 100 -3.78 11.04 -2.26
CA SER A 100 -4.90 10.17 -2.67
C SER A 100 -6.27 10.83 -2.46
N LEU A 101 -6.42 11.64 -1.41
CA LEU A 101 -7.65 12.39 -1.14
C LEU A 101 -7.90 13.51 -2.16
N ASN A 102 -6.83 14.14 -2.64
CA ASN A 102 -6.87 15.24 -3.60
C ASN A 102 -6.83 14.80 -5.08
N LYS A 103 -6.93 13.50 -5.36
CA LYS A 103 -6.95 12.95 -6.73
C LYS A 103 -8.05 13.64 -7.55
N GLY A 104 -7.67 14.30 -8.64
CA GLY A 104 -8.55 15.12 -9.49
C GLY A 104 -8.25 16.64 -9.51
N GLY A 105 -7.43 17.15 -8.59
CA GLY A 105 -6.98 18.55 -8.59
C GLY A 105 -5.77 18.78 -9.51
N GLY A 106 -5.94 18.53 -10.82
CA GLY A 106 -4.87 18.55 -11.83
C GLY A 106 -4.28 19.93 -12.19
N GLU A 107 -4.53 20.98 -11.41
CA GLU A 107 -3.97 22.31 -11.69
C GLU A 107 -2.69 22.58 -10.90
N LYS A 108 -1.77 23.32 -11.53
CA LYS A 108 -0.57 23.85 -10.87
C LYS A 108 -1.01 24.67 -9.67
N LYS A 109 -0.91 24.07 -8.49
CA LYS A 109 -1.19 24.75 -7.22
C LYS A 109 -0.36 26.03 -7.14
N GLY A 110 -1.02 27.17 -6.94
CA GLY A 110 -0.34 28.45 -6.70
C GLY A 110 0.57 28.38 -5.47
N GLY A 111 1.47 29.35 -5.30
CA GLY A 111 2.41 29.36 -4.17
C GLY A 111 1.73 29.27 -2.78
N SER A 112 0.53 29.83 -2.64
CA SER A 112 -0.29 29.74 -1.44
C SER A 112 -0.90 28.34 -1.23
N GLU A 113 -1.42 27.70 -2.27
CA GLU A 113 -2.00 26.35 -2.18
C GLU A 113 -0.94 25.27 -1.89
N ALA A 114 0.28 25.44 -2.42
CA ALA A 114 1.41 24.59 -2.09
C ALA A 114 1.78 24.73 -0.60
N PHE A 115 1.77 25.95 -0.06
CA PHE A 115 2.03 26.20 1.35
C PHE A 115 0.97 25.54 2.26
N PHE A 116 -0.32 25.65 1.93
CA PHE A 116 -1.39 24.99 2.69
C PHE A 116 -1.31 23.46 2.60
N THR A 117 -0.95 22.93 1.44
CA THR A 117 -0.78 21.48 1.25
C THR A 117 0.37 20.95 2.11
N ASN A 118 1.53 21.61 2.11
CA ASN A 118 2.68 21.22 2.92
C ASN A 118 2.40 21.37 4.43
N SER A 119 1.63 22.39 4.81
CA SER A 119 1.19 22.56 6.21
C SER A 119 0.30 21.39 6.63
N ALA A 120 -0.73 21.07 5.86
CA ALA A 120 -1.59 19.91 6.11
C ALA A 120 -0.79 18.60 6.23
N GLU A 121 0.21 18.40 5.37
CA GLU A 121 1.08 17.23 5.44
C GLU A 121 1.86 17.16 6.75
N ASN A 122 2.51 18.26 7.14
CA ASN A 122 3.27 18.33 8.39
C ASN A 122 2.37 18.08 9.61
N PHE A 123 1.15 18.63 9.60
CA PHE A 123 0.21 18.47 10.71
C PHE A 123 -0.27 17.03 10.85
N LEU A 124 -0.65 16.39 9.74
CA LEU A 124 -1.06 14.98 9.76
C LEU A 124 0.11 14.06 10.14
N ALA A 125 1.32 14.34 9.64
CA ALA A 125 2.52 13.60 9.99
C ALA A 125 2.85 13.71 11.48
N ALA A 126 2.69 14.90 12.07
CA ALA A 126 2.88 15.13 13.48
C ALA A 126 1.89 14.30 14.32
N ILE A 127 0.60 14.27 13.96
CA ILE A 127 -0.41 13.45 14.65
C ILE A 127 -0.09 11.96 14.53
N ILE A 128 0.23 11.47 13.33
CA ILE A 128 0.60 10.07 13.12
C ILE A 128 1.80 9.71 14.00
N TYR A 129 2.86 10.52 13.96
CA TYR A 129 4.07 10.24 14.73
C TYR A 129 3.87 10.34 16.24
N PHE A 130 3.00 11.25 16.70
CA PHE A 130 2.56 11.31 18.09
C PHE A 130 1.93 9.98 18.52
N PHE A 131 0.89 9.50 17.81
CA PHE A 131 0.21 8.26 18.17
C PHE A 131 1.08 7.00 18.06
N VAL A 132 2.05 6.99 17.15
CA VAL A 132 3.03 5.89 17.03
C VAL A 132 3.91 5.75 18.27
N ASN A 133 4.18 6.85 18.97
CA ASN A 133 5.11 6.88 20.10
C ASN A 133 4.45 7.21 21.45
N PHE A 134 3.15 7.54 21.45
CA PHE A 134 2.39 7.86 22.65
C PHE A 134 2.10 6.60 23.45
N HIS A 135 2.51 6.57 24.72
CA HIS A 135 2.36 5.42 25.63
C HIS A 135 2.79 4.09 24.99
N PRO A 136 4.11 3.83 24.85
CA PRO A 136 4.60 2.61 24.20
C PRO A 136 4.16 1.35 24.93
N VAL A 137 3.47 0.46 24.22
CA VAL A 137 2.99 -0.84 24.72
C VAL A 137 3.38 -1.97 23.78
N GLY A 138 3.60 -3.15 24.35
CA GLY A 138 3.89 -4.36 23.59
C GLY A 138 2.63 -4.92 22.95
N PHE A 139 2.75 -5.38 21.70
CA PHE A 139 1.71 -6.13 21.01
C PHE A 139 2.25 -7.50 20.59
N ARG A 140 1.34 -8.47 20.43
CA ARG A 140 1.63 -9.75 19.78
C ARG A 140 0.41 -10.23 19.01
N ASN A 141 0.55 -10.49 17.72
CA ASN A 141 -0.53 -10.91 16.83
C ASN A 141 -1.76 -9.97 16.95
N GLY A 142 -1.52 -8.67 17.00
CA GLY A 142 -2.56 -7.64 17.12
C GLY A 142 -3.28 -7.55 18.46
N ARG A 143 -2.82 -8.26 19.50
CA ARG A 143 -3.33 -8.13 20.87
C ARG A 143 -2.36 -7.33 21.74
N LYS A 144 -2.90 -6.40 22.53
CA LYS A 144 -2.14 -5.62 23.52
C LYS A 144 -1.66 -6.54 24.63
N LEU A 145 -0.37 -6.47 24.94
CA LEU A 145 0.24 -7.19 26.06
C LEU A 145 0.24 -6.30 27.31
N LYS A 146 0.21 -6.95 28.46
CA LYS A 146 0.38 -6.27 29.75
C LYS A 146 1.84 -6.31 30.16
N ARG A 147 2.39 -5.18 30.59
CA ARG A 147 3.78 -5.08 31.06
C ARG A 147 3.80 -5.25 32.58
N PHE A 148 4.69 -6.10 33.09
CA PHE A 148 4.82 -6.38 34.52
C PHE A 148 6.24 -6.15 35.00
N ILE A 149 6.37 -5.84 36.29
CA ILE A 149 7.64 -5.80 37.01
C ILE A 149 7.63 -6.68 38.26
N SER A 150 8.83 -7.10 38.68
CA SER A 150 9.05 -7.76 39.97
C SER A 150 9.70 -6.77 40.94
N LEU A 151 8.95 -6.40 41.96
CA LEU A 151 9.40 -5.54 43.06
C LEU A 151 9.33 -6.34 44.37
N GLU A 152 10.49 -6.67 44.94
CA GLU A 152 10.58 -7.43 46.20
C GLU A 152 9.76 -8.74 46.21
N GLY A 153 9.72 -9.44 45.07
CA GLY A 153 8.95 -10.67 44.88
C GLY A 153 7.45 -10.45 44.63
N LYS A 154 6.97 -9.21 44.59
CA LYS A 154 5.60 -8.87 44.16
C LYS A 154 5.58 -8.58 42.66
N LYS A 155 4.54 -9.11 42.00
CA LYS A 155 4.21 -8.81 40.61
C LYS A 155 3.28 -7.59 40.55
N LEU A 156 3.70 -6.56 39.83
CA LEU A 156 2.93 -5.31 39.62
C LEU A 156 2.81 -5.01 38.13
N GLU A 157 1.64 -4.55 37.68
CA GLU A 157 1.40 -4.13 36.30
C GLU A 157 1.89 -2.71 36.09
N ILE A 158 2.64 -2.46 35.02
CA ILE A 158 3.08 -1.13 34.62
C ILE A 158 2.02 -0.51 33.72
N VAL A 159 1.55 0.67 34.11
CA VAL A 159 0.69 1.54 33.31
C VAL A 159 1.36 2.89 33.15
N ILE A 160 1.18 3.53 31.99
CA ILE A 160 1.64 4.90 31.76
C ILE A 160 0.44 5.81 32.01
N ARG A 161 0.63 6.89 32.76
CA ARG A 161 -0.38 7.94 32.97
C ARG A 161 0.16 9.27 32.50
N ASN A 162 -0.73 10.21 32.25
CA ASN A 162 -0.38 11.54 31.75
C ASN A 162 0.47 11.43 30.49
N TRP A 163 1.65 12.04 30.46
CA TRP A 163 2.55 12.04 29.31
C TRP A 163 3.52 10.86 29.33
N ASP A 164 4.20 10.69 30.45
CA ASP A 164 5.37 9.83 30.58
C ASP A 164 5.53 9.18 31.97
N ASP A 165 4.50 9.27 32.82
CA ASP A 165 4.55 8.81 34.21
C ASP A 165 4.28 7.30 34.28
N PHE A 166 5.29 6.50 34.64
CA PHE A 166 5.07 5.10 35.01
C PHE A 166 4.37 5.02 36.36
N ASN A 167 3.39 4.14 36.43
CA ASN A 167 2.80 3.68 37.68
C ASN A 167 2.80 2.15 37.72
N ALA A 168 3.21 1.57 38.85
CA ALA A 168 3.06 0.15 39.09
C ALA A 168 1.83 -0.10 39.96
N ILE A 169 0.85 -0.83 39.42
CA ILE A 169 -0.40 -1.14 40.11
C ILE A 169 -0.47 -2.60 40.56
N ASP A 170 -1.16 -2.84 41.68
CA ASP A 170 -1.47 -4.19 42.14
C ASP A 170 -2.69 -4.80 41.41
N LYS A 171 -3.10 -6.00 41.83
CA LYS A 171 -4.25 -6.71 41.25
C LYS A 171 -5.59 -6.02 41.47
N ASP A 172 -5.67 -5.16 42.49
CA ASP A 172 -6.86 -4.40 42.84
C ASP A 172 -6.87 -3.02 42.14
N GLY A 173 -5.82 -2.70 41.37
CA GLY A 173 -5.67 -1.45 40.64
C GLY A 173 -5.10 -0.30 41.46
N ASN A 174 -4.64 -0.56 42.69
CA ASN A 174 -4.03 0.48 43.52
C ASN A 174 -2.60 0.74 43.07
N VAL A 175 -2.21 2.02 43.01
CA VAL A 175 -0.84 2.41 42.73
C VAL A 175 0.04 2.03 43.92
N VAL A 176 0.98 1.12 43.69
CA VAL A 176 1.98 0.66 44.67
C VAL A 176 3.31 1.39 44.51
N LEU A 177 3.64 1.80 43.27
CA LEU A 177 4.84 2.56 42.95
C LEU A 177 4.49 3.68 41.95
N ASP A 178 4.87 4.91 42.26
CA ASP A 178 4.60 6.13 41.48
C ASP A 178 5.84 6.66 40.74
N PHE A 179 6.97 5.95 40.80
CA PHE A 179 8.21 6.32 40.13
C PHE A 179 8.71 7.74 40.45
N VAL A 180 8.54 8.18 41.71
CA VAL A 180 9.06 9.47 42.17
C VAL A 180 10.26 9.32 43.11
N ASP A 181 11.33 10.08 42.86
CA ASP A 181 12.56 10.06 43.65
C ASP A 181 12.47 10.82 45.00
N GLU A 182 13.58 10.79 45.76
CA GLU A 182 13.73 11.49 47.05
C GLU A 182 13.55 13.01 46.97
N ASN A 183 13.74 13.60 45.78
CA ASN A 183 13.60 15.03 45.52
C ASN A 183 12.21 15.40 44.97
N GLY A 184 11.35 14.41 44.70
CA GLY A 184 10.04 14.64 44.11
C GLY A 184 10.03 14.65 42.58
N ASN A 185 11.12 14.28 41.91
CA ASN A 185 11.20 14.19 40.46
C ASN A 185 10.65 12.84 39.96
N ASP A 186 9.93 12.87 38.84
CA ASP A 186 9.57 11.65 38.11
C ASP A 186 10.83 11.01 37.52
N VAL A 187 11.02 9.71 37.75
CA VAL A 187 12.14 8.90 37.26
C VAL A 187 11.72 7.85 36.23
N SER A 188 10.52 7.98 35.68
CA SER A 188 9.99 7.14 34.60
C SER A 188 10.76 7.34 33.29
N THR A 189 11.34 8.52 33.11
CA THR A 189 12.16 8.90 31.97
C THR A 189 13.54 9.37 32.39
N ASP A 190 14.49 9.33 31.45
CA ASP A 190 15.80 9.96 31.59
C ASP A 190 15.77 11.48 31.31
N GLU A 191 16.96 12.11 31.28
CA GLU A 191 17.13 13.55 31.02
C GLU A 191 16.60 13.98 29.64
N ASP A 192 16.51 13.04 28.69
CA ASP A 192 16.02 13.27 27.33
C ASP A 192 14.52 12.93 27.18
N ARG A 193 13.79 12.70 28.29
CA ARG A 193 12.38 12.26 28.33
C ARG A 193 12.14 10.91 27.64
N MET A 194 13.15 10.04 27.62
CA MET A 194 13.02 8.70 27.10
C MET A 194 12.75 7.73 28.26
N PHE A 195 11.74 6.85 28.09
CA PHE A 195 11.40 5.86 29.11
C PHE A 195 12.60 4.99 29.50
N VAL A 196 12.85 4.87 30.80
CA VAL A 196 13.95 4.07 31.32
C VAL A 196 13.71 2.57 31.11
N ASP A 197 14.80 1.81 30.92
CA ASP A 197 14.71 0.34 30.99
C ASP A 197 14.51 -0.06 32.45
N LEU A 198 13.42 -0.76 32.72
CA LEU A 198 13.02 -1.19 34.05
C LEU A 198 13.82 -2.42 34.53
N ASN A 199 14.51 -3.15 33.66
CA ASN A 199 15.30 -4.31 34.07
C ASN A 199 16.53 -3.90 34.89
N GLY A 200 16.53 -4.22 36.18
CA GLY A 200 17.62 -3.87 37.10
C GLY A 200 17.61 -2.40 37.52
N TYR A 201 16.58 -1.64 37.15
CA TYR A 201 16.46 -0.22 37.47
C TYR A 201 16.34 0.02 38.97
N SER A 202 17.03 1.04 39.49
CA SER A 202 16.99 1.36 40.91
C SER A 202 17.12 2.84 41.18
N TYR A 203 16.35 3.32 42.15
CA TYR A 203 16.35 4.70 42.62
C TYR A 203 15.98 4.74 44.11
N LYS A 204 16.02 5.91 44.74
CA LYS A 204 15.51 6.10 46.11
C LYS A 204 14.20 6.85 46.04
N ASP A 205 13.18 6.34 46.73
CA ASP A 205 11.88 7.01 46.82
C ASP A 205 11.91 8.22 47.79
N ARG A 206 10.78 8.91 47.90
CA ARG A 206 10.54 10.03 48.84
C ARG A 206 10.84 9.72 50.32
N THR A 207 10.86 8.44 50.69
CA THR A 207 11.17 7.99 52.06
C THR A 207 12.65 7.64 52.25
N GLY A 208 13.47 7.78 51.20
CA GLY A 208 14.86 7.38 51.16
C GLY A 208 15.06 5.87 51.01
N ARG A 209 13.99 5.11 50.76
CA ARG A 209 14.03 3.67 50.56
C ARG A 209 14.55 3.38 49.15
N LYS A 210 15.53 2.49 49.05
CA LYS A 210 16.01 2.02 47.75
C LYS A 210 14.97 1.09 47.11
N ILE A 211 14.41 1.54 45.99
CA ILE A 211 13.58 0.74 45.10
C ILE A 211 14.50 0.05 44.10
N LEU A 212 14.32 -1.25 43.92
CA LEU A 212 15.05 -2.06 42.93
C LEU A 212 14.06 -2.92 42.16
N ILE A 213 13.93 -2.64 40.87
CA ILE A 213 13.15 -3.44 39.94
C ILE A 213 14.03 -4.60 39.48
N GLN A 214 13.65 -5.82 39.85
CA GLN A 214 14.49 -7.00 39.61
C GLN A 214 14.45 -7.44 38.14
N ARG A 215 13.26 -7.40 37.54
CA ARG A 215 13.01 -7.72 36.14
C ARG A 215 11.70 -7.13 35.66
N CYS A 216 11.57 -7.00 34.34
CA CYS A 216 10.39 -6.58 33.61
C CYS A 216 10.09 -7.57 32.48
N TRP A 217 8.82 -7.92 32.27
CA TRP A 217 8.37 -8.84 31.21
C TRP A 217 6.97 -8.46 30.70
N TYR A 218 6.53 -9.11 29.63
CA TYR A 218 5.18 -8.95 29.09
C TYR A 218 4.37 -10.24 29.27
N GLU A 219 3.07 -10.10 29.49
CA GLU A 219 2.13 -11.21 29.51
C GLU A 219 0.98 -11.01 28.54
N ASP A 220 0.49 -12.14 28.01
CA ASP A 220 -0.73 -12.21 27.21
C ASP A 220 -2.01 -12.17 28.09
N GLU A 221 -3.18 -12.18 27.45
CA GLU A 221 -4.48 -12.21 28.12
C GLU A 221 -4.70 -13.45 29.00
N HIS A 222 -3.89 -14.50 28.84
CA HIS A 222 -3.94 -15.74 29.60
C HIS A 222 -2.90 -15.77 30.74
N GLY A 223 -2.09 -14.72 30.89
CA GLY A 223 -1.05 -14.61 31.90
C GLY A 223 0.25 -15.36 31.57
N ASN A 224 0.47 -15.74 30.31
CA ASN A 224 1.72 -16.37 29.89
C ASN A 224 2.77 -15.30 29.56
N GLU A 225 4.01 -15.51 30.00
CA GLU A 225 5.14 -14.65 29.65
C GLU A 225 5.46 -14.80 28.15
N VAL A 226 5.41 -13.69 27.42
CA VAL A 226 5.53 -13.66 25.96
C VAL A 226 6.35 -12.46 25.49
N GLU A 227 7.17 -12.66 24.46
CA GLU A 227 7.83 -11.54 23.78
C GLU A 227 6.86 -10.84 22.80
N PRO A 228 6.85 -9.49 22.77
CA PRO A 228 6.11 -8.73 21.77
C PRO A 228 6.71 -8.90 20.37
N ASP A 229 5.86 -8.84 19.33
CA ASP A 229 6.31 -8.74 17.94
C ASP A 229 6.57 -7.28 17.52
N THR A 230 5.89 -6.33 18.17
CA THR A 230 6.11 -4.90 18.01
C THR A 230 5.83 -4.17 19.32
N VAL A 231 6.55 -3.07 19.54
CA VAL A 231 6.23 -2.09 20.59
C VAL A 231 5.85 -0.79 19.89
N THR A 232 4.63 -0.32 20.10
CA THR A 232 4.07 0.86 19.44
C THR A 232 3.18 1.60 20.42
N GLY A 233 2.77 2.83 20.09
CA GLY A 233 1.88 3.58 20.97
C GLY A 233 0.53 2.89 21.18
N GLU A 234 -0.05 3.11 22.36
CA GLU A 234 -1.30 2.46 22.80
C GLU A 234 -2.45 2.65 21.81
N PHE A 235 -2.55 3.87 21.26
CA PHE A 235 -3.59 4.28 20.32
C PHE A 235 -3.04 4.45 18.89
N SER A 236 -2.00 3.67 18.55
CA SER A 236 -1.29 3.77 17.28
C SER A 236 -2.07 3.15 16.11
N ASP A 237 -3.26 3.67 15.78
CA ASP A 237 -4.03 3.28 14.60
C ASP A 237 -4.68 4.48 13.87
N MET A 238 -5.03 4.28 12.59
CA MET A 238 -5.58 5.36 11.76
C MET A 238 -6.92 5.92 12.30
N PRO A 239 -7.82 5.10 12.85
CA PRO A 239 -9.04 5.58 13.51
C PRO A 239 -8.81 6.57 14.66
N HIS A 240 -7.83 6.32 15.54
CA HIS A 240 -7.47 7.27 16.60
C HIS A 240 -6.90 8.57 16.03
N VAL A 241 -6.03 8.49 15.01
CA VAL A 241 -5.52 9.66 14.28
C VAL A 241 -6.65 10.51 13.70
N LEU A 242 -7.62 9.89 13.02
CA LEU A 242 -8.76 10.57 12.40
C LEU A 242 -9.71 11.17 13.46
N SER A 243 -9.98 10.43 14.54
CA SER A 243 -10.81 10.92 15.64
C SER A 243 -10.17 12.13 16.34
N PHE A 244 -8.87 12.08 16.62
CA PHE A 244 -8.12 13.18 17.22
C PHE A 244 -8.05 14.41 16.31
N LEU A 245 -7.84 14.21 15.01
CA LEU A 245 -7.85 15.28 14.01
C LEU A 245 -9.16 16.09 14.03
N GLY A 246 -10.28 15.43 14.33
CA GLY A 246 -11.62 16.04 14.43
C GLY A 246 -11.91 16.79 15.74
N ARG A 247 -11.01 16.74 16.74
CA ARG A 247 -11.20 17.46 18.02
C ARG A 247 -11.03 18.97 17.88
N PRO A 248 -11.53 19.79 18.83
CA PRO A 248 -11.28 21.23 18.85
C PRO A 248 -9.79 21.60 18.71
N TYR A 249 -9.49 22.69 18.01
CA TYR A 249 -8.10 23.08 17.70
C TYR A 249 -7.26 23.33 18.95
N ASP A 250 -7.84 23.98 19.96
CA ASP A 250 -7.20 24.22 21.25
C ASP A 250 -6.74 22.90 21.88
N GLN A 251 -7.59 21.87 21.89
CA GLN A 251 -7.24 20.57 22.43
C GLN A 251 -6.08 19.94 21.65
N VAL A 252 -6.18 19.92 20.33
CA VAL A 252 -5.18 19.28 19.47
C VAL A 252 -3.83 19.98 19.55
N PHE A 253 -3.80 21.31 19.41
CA PHE A 253 -2.55 22.07 19.44
C PHE A 253 -1.92 22.09 20.84
N ASN A 254 -2.71 22.22 21.92
CA ASN A 254 -2.15 22.18 23.27
C ASN A 254 -1.45 20.86 23.58
N ILE A 255 -1.95 19.75 23.05
CA ILE A 255 -1.33 18.43 23.19
C ILE A 255 -0.08 18.35 22.29
N LEU A 256 -0.23 18.54 20.97
CA LEU A 256 0.89 18.34 20.03
C LEU A 256 2.08 19.27 20.29
N MET A 257 1.87 20.47 20.84
CA MET A 257 2.96 21.41 21.16
C MET A 257 3.78 21.03 22.39
N GLN A 258 3.31 20.07 23.20
CA GLN A 258 4.05 19.54 24.35
C GLN A 258 5.01 18.40 23.96
N ASP A 259 4.86 17.83 22.76
CA ASP A 259 5.70 16.75 22.27
C ASP A 259 6.91 17.30 21.50
N ASP A 260 8.07 17.26 22.15
CA ASP A 260 9.35 17.74 21.60
C ASP A 260 9.76 16.99 20.31
N ARG A 261 9.30 15.75 20.13
CA ARG A 261 9.68 14.89 18.99
C ARG A 261 9.07 15.37 17.67
N ILE A 262 7.96 16.12 17.73
CA ILE A 262 7.27 16.68 16.56
C ILE A 262 7.38 18.20 16.45
N ALA A 263 8.12 18.84 17.37
CA ALA A 263 8.25 20.29 17.44
C ALA A 263 8.68 20.94 16.10
N SER A 264 9.53 20.26 15.32
CA SER A 264 9.97 20.74 14.00
C SER A 264 8.83 20.84 12.97
N LEU A 265 7.87 19.91 13.01
CA LEU A 265 6.69 19.95 12.12
C LEU A 265 5.65 20.96 12.61
N MET A 266 5.59 21.17 13.92
CA MET A 266 4.63 22.06 14.57
C MET A 266 5.05 23.54 14.55
N ALA A 267 6.32 23.85 14.30
CA ALA A 267 6.86 25.22 14.34
C ALA A 267 6.06 26.27 13.52
N PRO A 268 5.59 25.99 12.28
CA PRO A 268 4.79 26.96 11.53
C PRO A 268 3.41 27.24 12.15
N PHE A 269 2.86 26.28 12.89
CA PHE A 269 1.57 26.40 13.55
C PHE A 269 1.68 27.09 14.90
N LYS A 270 2.82 26.91 15.58
CA LYS A 270 3.06 27.49 16.91
C LYS A 270 2.87 29.00 16.92
N SER A 271 3.48 29.69 15.96
CA SER A 271 3.35 31.14 15.84
C SER A 271 1.92 31.59 15.55
N ALA A 272 1.18 30.89 14.69
CA ALA A 272 -0.22 31.20 14.40
C ALA A 272 -1.13 30.94 15.61
N TYR A 273 -0.87 29.85 16.36
CA TYR A 273 -1.63 29.48 17.55
C TYR A 273 -1.38 30.45 18.73
N GLU A 274 -0.13 30.79 19.02
CA GLU A 274 0.25 31.74 20.07
C GLU A 274 -0.32 33.15 19.80
N ASN A 275 -0.35 33.57 18.53
CA ASN A 275 -0.93 34.83 18.10
C ASN A 275 -2.47 34.79 17.98
N LYS A 276 -3.11 33.66 18.30
CA LYS A 276 -4.57 33.45 18.18
C LYS A 276 -5.11 33.74 16.77
N ALA A 277 -4.31 33.47 15.75
CA ALA A 277 -4.63 33.67 14.34
C ALA A 277 -5.49 32.50 13.80
N ASN A 278 -6.74 32.40 14.28
CA ASN A 278 -7.64 31.29 13.94
C ASN A 278 -7.89 31.14 12.43
N ASP A 279 -8.06 32.26 11.70
CA ASP A 279 -8.30 32.23 10.25
C ASP A 279 -7.10 31.62 9.49
N GLN A 280 -5.87 31.86 9.98
CA GLN A 280 -4.67 31.28 9.40
C GLN A 280 -4.58 29.78 9.69
N LEU A 281 -4.87 29.35 10.92
CA LEU A 281 -4.91 27.93 11.29
C LEU A 281 -5.98 27.17 10.50
N GLU A 282 -7.15 27.76 10.33
CA GLU A 282 -8.23 27.19 9.52
C GLU A 282 -7.82 27.06 8.06
N GLY A 283 -7.13 28.06 7.49
CA GLY A 283 -6.56 27.97 6.15
C GLY A 283 -5.53 26.83 6.00
N MET A 284 -4.74 26.54 7.04
CA MET A 284 -3.70 25.51 7.02
C MET A 284 -4.23 24.08 7.23
N VAL A 285 -5.24 23.90 8.09
CA VAL A 285 -5.69 22.57 8.55
C VAL A 285 -7.13 22.25 8.14
N GLY A 286 -7.96 23.25 7.85
CA GLY A 286 -9.39 23.07 7.56
C GLY A 286 -9.65 22.13 6.38
N THR A 287 -8.93 22.30 5.28
CA THR A 287 -9.03 21.41 4.10
C THR A 287 -8.68 19.96 4.43
N LEU A 288 -7.65 19.74 5.27
CA LEU A 288 -7.28 18.41 5.74
C LEU A 288 -8.42 17.79 6.57
N ARG A 289 -9.01 18.54 7.50
CA ARG A 289 -10.14 18.06 8.33
C ARG A 289 -11.34 17.66 7.49
N VAL A 290 -11.73 18.50 6.53
CA VAL A 290 -12.86 18.21 5.62
C VAL A 290 -12.58 16.93 4.81
N ASN A 291 -11.38 16.78 4.26
CA ASN A 291 -11.03 15.60 3.49
C ASN A 291 -10.92 14.33 4.35
N ALA A 292 -10.31 14.43 5.53
CA ALA A 292 -10.16 13.32 6.46
C ALA A 292 -11.50 12.84 7.02
N ALA A 293 -12.46 13.74 7.25
CA ALA A 293 -13.80 13.39 7.70
C ALA A 293 -14.53 12.43 6.72
N ARG A 294 -14.18 12.45 5.43
CA ARG A 294 -14.75 11.55 4.41
C ARG A 294 -14.28 10.10 4.56
N LEU A 295 -13.17 9.86 5.27
CA LEU A 295 -12.60 8.53 5.54
C LEU A 295 -13.23 7.86 6.76
N VAL A 296 -13.98 8.63 7.57
CA VAL A 296 -14.53 8.17 8.84
C VAL A 296 -15.79 7.37 8.59
N SER A 297 -15.70 6.05 8.76
CA SER A 297 -16.86 5.15 8.76
C SER A 297 -16.67 4.01 9.77
N PRO A 298 -17.77 3.39 10.27
CA PRO A 298 -17.67 2.22 11.14
C PRO A 298 -16.88 1.06 10.54
N GLU A 299 -16.97 0.85 9.23
CA GLU A 299 -16.24 -0.19 8.49
C GLU A 299 -14.75 0.11 8.41
N ALA A 300 -14.39 1.35 8.07
CA ALA A 300 -12.99 1.78 8.04
C ALA A 300 -12.34 1.68 9.44
N TYR A 301 -13.07 2.08 10.48
CA TYR A 301 -12.60 1.98 11.86
C TYR A 301 -12.42 0.52 12.27
N TRP A 302 -13.37 -0.35 11.94
CA TRP A 302 -13.27 -1.78 12.20
C TRP A 302 -12.05 -2.42 11.52
N VAL A 303 -11.85 -2.16 10.23
CA VAL A 303 -10.73 -2.72 9.48
C VAL A 303 -9.40 -2.19 10.00
N PHE A 304 -9.30 -0.91 10.34
CA PHE A 304 -8.02 -0.31 10.75
C PHE A 304 -7.64 -0.42 12.23
N THR A 305 -8.55 -0.85 13.11
CA THR A 305 -8.25 -1.05 14.54
C THR A 305 -7.73 -2.46 14.88
N GLY A 306 -7.63 -3.37 13.92
CA GLY A 306 -7.06 -4.71 14.13
C GLY A 306 -5.69 -4.90 13.46
N ASP A 307 -5.05 -6.04 13.70
CA ASP A 307 -3.75 -6.39 13.10
C ASP A 307 -3.70 -7.91 12.92
N ASP A 308 -4.52 -8.43 12.00
CA ASP A 308 -4.71 -9.87 11.78
C ASP A 308 -3.54 -10.50 10.99
N PHE A 309 -2.69 -9.69 10.34
CA PHE A 309 -1.52 -10.13 9.58
C PHE A 309 -0.50 -8.99 9.33
N ASP A 310 0.77 -9.35 9.07
CA ASP A 310 1.82 -8.38 8.70
C ASP A 310 1.74 -8.03 7.19
N LEU A 311 1.87 -6.74 6.87
CA LEU A 311 1.92 -6.22 5.50
C LEU A 311 3.12 -6.70 4.68
N LYS A 312 4.14 -7.24 5.35
CA LYS A 312 5.25 -7.94 4.71
C LYS A 312 4.80 -9.33 4.23
N ILE A 313 3.88 -9.34 3.28
CA ILE A 313 3.32 -10.54 2.64
C ILE A 313 4.39 -11.41 1.93
N SER A 314 5.58 -10.84 1.74
CA SER A 314 6.74 -11.41 1.08
C SER A 314 7.77 -12.02 2.04
N ASP A 315 7.42 -12.13 3.32
CA ASP A 315 8.26 -12.77 4.33
C ASP A 315 8.40 -14.29 4.06
N LYS A 316 9.59 -14.83 4.30
CA LYS A 316 9.89 -16.26 4.13
C LYS A 316 9.20 -17.12 5.18
N ALA A 317 9.00 -16.60 6.40
CA ALA A 317 8.41 -17.35 7.49
C ALA A 317 6.89 -17.46 7.38
N ASN A 318 6.24 -16.36 6.96
CA ASN A 318 4.77 -16.25 6.86
C ASN A 318 4.33 -15.52 5.58
N PRO A 319 4.60 -16.07 4.38
CA PRO A 319 4.20 -15.43 3.13
C PRO A 319 2.69 -15.41 2.98
N SER A 320 2.14 -14.51 2.17
CA SER A 320 0.69 -14.42 1.97
C SER A 320 0.30 -13.97 0.57
N TYR A 321 -0.79 -14.53 0.07
CA TYR A 321 -1.58 -13.92 -1.00
C TYR A 321 -2.41 -12.80 -0.37
N LEU A 322 -2.43 -11.62 -1.01
CA LEU A 322 -3.25 -10.50 -0.55
C LEU A 322 -4.13 -10.00 -1.68
N VAL A 323 -5.42 -9.89 -1.41
CA VAL A 323 -6.41 -9.19 -2.23
C VAL A 323 -6.73 -7.87 -1.56
N ILE A 324 -6.62 -6.77 -2.29
CA ILE A 324 -7.12 -5.46 -1.86
C ILE A 324 -8.33 -5.16 -2.74
N ALA A 325 -9.52 -5.24 -2.15
CA ALA A 325 -10.76 -4.98 -2.84
C ALA A 325 -10.98 -3.47 -2.99
N ASN A 326 -11.56 -3.06 -4.12
CA ASN A 326 -12.03 -1.71 -4.34
C ASN A 326 -13.52 -1.75 -4.64
N ASP A 327 -14.17 -0.60 -4.59
CA ASP A 327 -15.59 -0.46 -4.92
C ASP A 327 -15.73 0.72 -5.90
N PRO A 328 -16.13 0.47 -7.16
CA PRO A 328 -16.30 1.53 -8.15
C PRO A 328 -17.29 2.62 -7.72
N GLU A 329 -18.29 2.30 -6.87
CA GLU A 329 -19.26 3.30 -6.41
C GLU A 329 -18.69 4.23 -5.34
N LYS A 330 -17.66 3.77 -4.61
CA LYS A 330 -17.03 4.49 -3.48
C LYS A 330 -15.54 4.73 -3.72
N GLU A 331 -15.12 4.77 -4.98
CA GLU A 331 -13.73 4.75 -5.42
C GLU A 331 -12.86 5.82 -4.74
N GLN A 332 -13.37 7.04 -4.58
CA GLN A 332 -12.57 8.12 -3.99
C GLN A 332 -12.23 7.88 -2.51
N VAL A 333 -13.20 7.37 -1.73
CA VAL A 333 -13.02 7.11 -0.29
C VAL A 333 -12.20 5.82 -0.10
N ILE A 334 -12.61 4.73 -0.74
CA ILE A 334 -11.95 3.42 -0.60
C ILE A 334 -10.56 3.43 -1.24
N GLY A 335 -10.39 4.11 -2.37
CA GLY A 335 -9.08 4.30 -3.01
C GLY A 335 -8.09 5.02 -2.09
N SER A 336 -8.55 5.96 -1.24
CA SER A 336 -7.70 6.62 -0.25
C SER A 336 -7.33 5.73 0.93
N LEU A 337 -8.27 4.93 1.44
CA LEU A 337 -7.99 3.93 2.47
C LEU A 337 -7.02 2.86 1.96
N ASN A 338 -7.24 2.38 0.74
CA ASN A 338 -6.35 1.42 0.06
C ASN A 338 -4.96 2.01 -0.20
N ALA A 339 -4.85 3.30 -0.55
CA ALA A 339 -3.56 3.96 -0.75
C ALA A 339 -2.67 3.91 0.51
N LEU A 340 -3.26 4.02 1.70
CA LEU A 340 -2.55 3.89 2.97
C LEU A 340 -1.93 2.49 3.12
N VAL A 341 -2.72 1.44 2.84
CA VAL A 341 -2.28 0.04 2.89
C VAL A 341 -1.21 -0.23 1.83
N LEU A 342 -1.43 0.21 0.59
CA LEU A 342 -0.54 0.02 -0.54
C LEU A 342 0.83 0.66 -0.31
N ASN A 343 0.87 1.89 0.22
CA ASN A 343 2.12 2.60 0.48
C ASN A 343 3.05 1.80 1.41
N ARG A 344 2.48 1.25 2.49
CA ARG A 344 3.23 0.45 3.46
C ARG A 344 3.62 -0.90 2.86
N LEU A 345 2.69 -1.58 2.17
CA LEU A 345 2.95 -2.85 1.50
C LEU A 345 4.12 -2.74 0.51
N ILE A 346 4.13 -1.72 -0.35
CA ILE A 346 5.17 -1.50 -1.36
C ILE A 346 6.53 -1.34 -0.70
N THR A 347 6.61 -0.54 0.37
CA THR A 347 7.86 -0.33 1.12
C THR A 347 8.39 -1.64 1.72
N ARG A 348 7.51 -2.54 2.17
CA ARG A 348 7.89 -3.85 2.74
C ARG A 348 8.30 -4.86 1.67
N VAL A 349 7.57 -4.92 0.57
CA VAL A 349 7.85 -5.83 -0.56
C VAL A 349 9.15 -5.42 -1.26
N ASN A 350 9.44 -4.12 -1.33
CA ASN A 350 10.64 -3.56 -1.96
C ASN A 350 11.89 -3.57 -1.03
N SER A 351 11.98 -4.55 -0.14
CA SER A 351 13.13 -4.75 0.77
C SER A 351 13.86 -6.07 0.46
N LYS A 352 15.11 -6.18 0.93
CA LYS A 352 15.95 -7.36 0.69
C LYS A 352 15.49 -8.56 1.51
N GLY A 353 15.79 -9.77 1.02
CA GLY A 353 15.56 -11.02 1.74
C GLY A 353 14.16 -11.61 1.60
N ASN A 354 13.30 -10.97 0.79
CA ASN A 354 11.95 -11.42 0.48
C ASN A 354 11.91 -12.61 -0.50
N ILE A 355 10.80 -13.35 -0.50
CA ILE A 355 10.48 -14.28 -1.59
C ILE A 355 10.06 -13.49 -2.85
N PRO A 356 10.11 -14.10 -4.05
CA PRO A 356 9.57 -13.46 -5.26
C PRO A 356 8.10 -13.10 -5.09
N VAL A 357 7.71 -11.89 -5.49
CA VAL A 357 6.33 -11.38 -5.37
C VAL A 357 5.83 -10.90 -6.72
N SER A 358 4.55 -11.15 -6.99
CA SER A 358 3.84 -10.53 -8.11
C SER A 358 2.81 -9.54 -7.57
N ILE A 359 2.89 -8.29 -8.03
CA ILE A 359 1.88 -7.24 -7.80
C ILE A 359 1.09 -7.10 -9.10
N ILE A 360 -0.21 -7.35 -9.02
CA ILE A 360 -1.12 -7.26 -10.17
C ILE A 360 -2.17 -6.21 -9.84
N VAL A 361 -2.27 -5.20 -10.70
CA VAL A 361 -3.24 -4.11 -10.59
C VAL A 361 -4.11 -4.15 -11.84
N ASP A 362 -5.39 -4.46 -11.70
CA ASP A 362 -6.31 -4.62 -12.83
C ASP A 362 -6.65 -3.27 -13.49
N GLU A 363 -6.92 -2.24 -12.68
CA GLU A 363 -7.17 -0.88 -13.15
C GLU A 363 -6.38 0.13 -12.28
N LEU A 364 -5.18 0.48 -12.75
CA LEU A 364 -4.25 1.37 -12.06
C LEU A 364 -4.84 2.76 -11.72
N PRO A 365 -5.60 3.42 -12.62
CA PRO A 365 -6.41 4.59 -12.33
C PRO A 365 -7.24 4.53 -11.04
N THR A 366 -7.74 3.35 -10.63
CA THR A 366 -8.59 3.25 -9.44
C THR A 366 -7.85 3.32 -8.11
N LEU A 367 -6.52 3.24 -8.15
CA LEU A 367 -5.66 3.23 -6.97
C LEU A 367 -4.64 4.36 -7.05
N TYR A 368 -4.26 4.90 -5.90
CA TYR A 368 -3.17 5.87 -5.83
C TYR A 368 -1.90 5.19 -5.33
N PHE A 369 -0.91 5.08 -6.20
CA PHE A 369 0.43 4.58 -5.86
C PHE A 369 1.39 5.76 -5.65
N HIS A 370 1.69 6.07 -4.40
CA HIS A 370 2.74 7.04 -4.11
C HIS A 370 4.09 6.53 -4.64
N LYS A 371 4.77 7.35 -5.46
CA LYS A 371 6.07 7.03 -6.07
C LYS A 371 6.12 5.65 -6.74
N ILE A 372 5.11 5.33 -7.56
CA ILE A 372 5.07 4.08 -8.34
C ILE A 372 6.35 3.85 -9.16
N ASP A 373 7.01 4.92 -9.58
CA ASP A 373 8.29 4.91 -10.29
C ASP A 373 9.41 4.25 -9.49
N ARG A 374 9.44 4.45 -8.16
CA ARG A 374 10.41 3.78 -7.29
C ARG A 374 10.17 2.28 -7.21
N LEU A 375 8.90 1.87 -7.09
CA LEU A 375 8.52 0.46 -7.08
C LEU A 375 8.99 -0.23 -8.37
N ILE A 376 8.58 0.28 -9.53
CA ILE A 376 8.93 -0.33 -10.82
C ILE A 376 10.44 -0.26 -11.12
N GLY A 377 11.12 0.82 -10.72
CA GLY A 377 12.56 0.99 -10.98
C GLY A 377 13.47 0.06 -10.17
N THR A 378 13.02 -0.39 -8.99
CA THR A 378 13.80 -1.26 -8.09
C THR A 378 13.21 -2.68 -7.95
N ALA A 379 12.07 -2.93 -8.60
CA ALA A 379 11.37 -4.21 -8.56
C ALA A 379 12.28 -5.42 -8.88
N ARG A 380 13.13 -5.30 -9.90
CA ARG A 380 14.00 -6.39 -10.35
C ARG A 380 15.00 -6.86 -9.29
N SER A 381 15.68 -5.94 -8.60
CA SER A 381 16.68 -6.30 -7.59
C SER A 381 16.05 -6.93 -6.33
N ASN A 382 14.77 -6.64 -6.09
CA ASN A 382 13.99 -7.16 -4.97
C ASN A 382 13.06 -8.33 -5.35
N LYS A 383 13.19 -8.88 -6.55
CA LYS A 383 12.39 -10.00 -7.05
C LYS A 383 10.87 -9.74 -7.08
N VAL A 384 10.51 -8.52 -7.44
CA VAL A 384 9.12 -8.10 -7.61
C VAL A 384 8.78 -8.04 -9.10
N ALA A 385 7.70 -8.70 -9.51
CA ALA A 385 7.07 -8.52 -10.81
C ALA A 385 5.86 -7.59 -10.64
N VAL A 386 5.74 -6.56 -11.48
CA VAL A 386 4.61 -5.63 -11.42
C VAL A 386 3.84 -5.71 -12.73
N THR A 387 2.53 -5.94 -12.65
CA THR A 387 1.62 -5.94 -13.80
C THR A 387 0.57 -4.85 -13.59
N LEU A 388 0.50 -3.90 -14.53
CA LEU A 388 -0.34 -2.71 -14.46
C LEU A 388 -1.34 -2.72 -15.60
N GLY A 389 -2.63 -2.78 -15.28
CA GLY A 389 -3.73 -2.64 -16.23
C GLY A 389 -4.26 -1.20 -16.28
N PHE A 390 -4.55 -0.69 -17.47
CA PHE A 390 -5.28 0.57 -17.68
C PHE A 390 -5.93 0.62 -19.08
N GLN A 391 -6.91 1.50 -19.29
CA GLN A 391 -7.65 1.57 -20.56
C GLN A 391 -6.95 2.41 -21.63
N GLU A 392 -6.62 3.68 -21.34
CA GLU A 392 -5.97 4.59 -22.29
C GLU A 392 -4.95 5.51 -21.62
N LEU A 393 -3.96 6.01 -22.40
CA LEU A 393 -2.91 6.90 -21.88
C LEU A 393 -3.44 8.21 -21.27
N PRO A 394 -4.46 8.89 -21.83
CA PRO A 394 -4.95 10.12 -21.21
C PRO A 394 -5.55 9.91 -19.82
N GLN A 395 -6.13 8.73 -19.54
CA GLN A 395 -6.60 8.39 -18.20
C GLN A 395 -5.41 8.25 -17.24
N LEU A 396 -4.35 7.58 -17.69
CA LEU A 396 -3.11 7.47 -16.92
C LEU A 396 -2.44 8.84 -16.68
N GLU A 397 -2.45 9.73 -17.68
CA GLU A 397 -1.95 11.11 -17.54
C GLU A 397 -2.81 11.93 -16.57
N ALA A 398 -4.14 11.78 -16.59
CA ALA A 398 -5.02 12.48 -15.68
C ALA A 398 -4.74 12.13 -14.21
N ASP A 399 -4.44 10.86 -13.91
CA ASP A 399 -4.22 10.39 -12.53
C ASP A 399 -2.79 10.56 -12.03
N TYR A 400 -1.80 10.36 -12.90
CA TYR A 400 -0.37 10.35 -12.52
C TYR A 400 0.42 11.55 -13.07
N GLY A 401 -0.23 12.41 -13.84
CA GLY A 401 0.41 13.49 -14.58
C GLY A 401 1.31 12.98 -15.71
N LYS A 402 1.71 13.92 -16.57
CA LYS A 402 2.56 13.61 -17.73
C LYS A 402 3.87 12.92 -17.37
N VAL A 403 4.53 13.40 -16.31
CA VAL A 403 5.81 12.85 -15.85
C VAL A 403 5.64 11.43 -15.30
N GLY A 404 4.59 11.17 -14.52
CA GLY A 404 4.30 9.85 -13.97
C GLY A 404 3.97 8.84 -15.06
N MET A 405 3.10 9.22 -16.01
CA MET A 405 2.79 8.39 -17.18
C MET A 405 4.04 7.99 -17.95
N GLN A 406 4.92 8.94 -18.29
CA GLN A 406 6.13 8.66 -19.07
C GLN A 406 7.09 7.72 -18.34
N LYS A 407 7.24 7.86 -17.02
CA LYS A 407 8.05 6.92 -16.22
C LYS A 407 7.49 5.50 -16.24
N ILE A 408 6.16 5.34 -16.15
CA ILE A 408 5.51 4.01 -16.19
C ILE A 408 5.75 3.36 -17.55
N ILE A 409 5.46 4.07 -18.63
CA ILE A 409 5.62 3.60 -20.01
C ILE A 409 7.06 3.20 -20.31
N THR A 410 8.04 4.03 -19.94
CA THR A 410 9.45 3.82 -20.30
C THR A 410 10.11 2.71 -19.48
N THR A 411 9.62 2.44 -18.26
CA THR A 411 10.22 1.41 -17.39
C THR A 411 9.66 0.01 -17.66
N CYS A 412 8.43 -0.09 -18.16
CA CYS A 412 7.78 -1.37 -18.41
C CYS A 412 8.27 -1.98 -19.74
N GLY A 413 9.07 -3.04 -19.65
CA GLY A 413 9.63 -3.71 -20.82
C GLY A 413 8.64 -4.64 -21.54
N ASN A 414 7.61 -5.14 -20.84
CA ASN A 414 6.53 -5.92 -21.45
C ASN A 414 5.30 -5.04 -21.64
N ILE A 415 4.77 -5.02 -22.85
CA ILE A 415 3.58 -4.28 -23.23
C ILE A 415 2.62 -5.25 -23.90
N PHE A 416 1.39 -5.34 -23.41
CA PHE A 416 0.26 -6.04 -24.02
C PHE A 416 -0.86 -5.04 -24.26
N MET A 417 -1.32 -4.94 -25.50
CA MET A 417 -2.37 -4.02 -25.91
C MET A 417 -3.47 -4.74 -26.68
N GLY A 418 -4.70 -4.56 -26.21
CA GLY A 418 -5.91 -4.74 -26.99
C GLY A 418 -6.21 -3.52 -27.86
N ALA A 419 -7.43 -3.44 -28.38
CA ALA A 419 -7.85 -2.37 -29.26
C ALA A 419 -7.76 -0.99 -28.60
N ALA A 420 -7.53 0.02 -29.42
CA ALA A 420 -7.24 1.38 -28.97
C ALA A 420 -7.92 2.40 -29.87
N ARG A 421 -8.59 3.41 -29.31
CA ARG A 421 -9.25 4.45 -30.13
C ARG A 421 -8.62 5.82 -29.99
N ASN A 422 -8.04 6.11 -28.83
CA ASN A 422 -7.40 7.40 -28.63
C ASN A 422 -6.20 7.63 -29.55
N LYS A 423 -6.18 8.80 -30.19
CA LYS A 423 -5.12 9.23 -31.12
C LYS A 423 -3.73 9.17 -30.48
N GLU A 424 -3.56 9.72 -29.28
CA GLU A 424 -2.27 9.75 -28.60
C GLU A 424 -1.77 8.33 -28.34
N THR A 425 -2.65 7.44 -27.88
CA THR A 425 -2.21 6.07 -27.62
C THR A 425 -1.92 5.27 -28.90
N LEU A 426 -2.66 5.53 -29.98
CA LEU A 426 -2.38 4.94 -31.29
C LEU A 426 -1.04 5.42 -31.85
N GLU A 427 -0.75 6.72 -31.71
CA GLU A 427 0.53 7.30 -32.12
C GLU A 427 1.68 6.73 -31.29
N TRP A 428 1.53 6.64 -29.97
CA TRP A 428 2.52 6.01 -29.09
C TRP A 428 2.77 4.54 -29.47
N ALA A 429 1.72 3.75 -29.62
CA ALA A 429 1.86 2.33 -29.98
C ALA A 429 2.57 2.18 -31.34
N GLN A 430 2.17 2.97 -32.34
CA GLN A 430 2.74 2.90 -33.67
C GLN A 430 4.20 3.38 -33.71
N ASN A 431 4.53 4.48 -33.03
CA ASN A 431 5.86 5.12 -33.11
C ASN A 431 6.85 4.52 -32.11
N ASP A 432 6.48 4.45 -30.84
CA ASP A 432 7.39 4.09 -29.74
C ASP A 432 7.46 2.58 -29.52
N VAL A 433 6.33 1.87 -29.61
CA VAL A 433 6.29 0.40 -29.41
C VAL A 433 6.67 -0.33 -30.69
N PHE A 434 5.94 -0.09 -31.79
CA PHE A 434 6.13 -0.85 -33.04
C PHE A 434 7.21 -0.29 -33.96
N GLY A 435 7.28 1.03 -34.09
CA GLY A 435 8.22 1.71 -34.98
C GLY A 435 8.04 1.34 -36.45
N LYS A 436 9.03 1.72 -37.26
CA LYS A 436 9.07 1.42 -38.70
C LYS A 436 10.00 0.25 -38.97
N ALA A 437 9.60 -0.57 -39.94
CA ALA A 437 10.40 -1.66 -40.47
C ALA A 437 10.47 -1.55 -42.00
N LYS A 438 11.55 -2.06 -42.57
CA LYS A 438 11.72 -2.11 -44.02
C LYS A 438 10.71 -3.10 -44.60
N GLN A 439 9.82 -2.62 -45.46
CA GLN A 439 8.82 -3.46 -46.12
C GLN A 439 9.12 -3.54 -47.62
N THR A 440 9.18 -4.77 -48.13
CA THR A 440 9.30 -5.07 -49.56
C THR A 440 7.91 -5.04 -50.19
N SER A 441 7.65 -4.05 -51.04
CA SER A 441 6.45 -4.01 -51.87
C SER A 441 6.76 -4.64 -53.23
N ARG A 442 5.91 -5.58 -53.66
CA ARG A 442 6.02 -6.24 -54.96
C ARG A 442 4.86 -5.75 -55.83
N SER A 443 5.14 -4.88 -56.79
CA SER A 443 4.18 -4.45 -57.79
C SER A 443 4.23 -5.41 -58.97
N ILE A 444 3.07 -5.94 -59.36
CA ILE A 444 2.92 -6.82 -60.53
C ILE A 444 2.12 -6.07 -61.58
N SER A 445 2.74 -5.79 -62.72
CA SER A 445 2.09 -5.18 -63.87
C SER A 445 1.90 -6.25 -64.95
N ILE A 446 0.64 -6.52 -65.31
CA ILE A 446 0.27 -7.54 -66.29
C ILE A 446 -0.18 -6.83 -67.57
N ASN A 447 0.49 -7.12 -68.68
CA ASN A 447 0.09 -6.74 -70.04
C ASN A 447 -0.11 -8.02 -70.87
N ASP A 448 -0.85 -7.95 -71.99
CA ASP A 448 -1.25 -9.09 -72.83
C ASP A 448 -0.11 -10.06 -73.24
N HIS A 449 1.14 -9.59 -73.21
CA HIS A 449 2.32 -10.38 -73.58
C HIS A 449 3.41 -10.49 -72.51
N LYS A 450 3.29 -9.83 -71.35
CA LYS A 450 4.35 -9.84 -70.32
C LYS A 450 3.84 -9.50 -68.92
N VAL A 451 4.28 -10.28 -67.94
CA VAL A 451 4.16 -9.95 -66.51
C VAL A 451 5.47 -9.31 -66.07
N SER A 452 5.41 -8.04 -65.65
CA SER A 452 6.51 -7.31 -65.02
C SER A 452 6.33 -7.35 -63.50
N THR A 453 7.40 -7.64 -62.76
CA THR A 453 7.44 -7.56 -61.31
C THR A 453 8.48 -6.52 -60.90
N THR A 454 8.06 -5.46 -60.21
CA THR A 454 8.96 -4.50 -59.58
C THR A 454 8.95 -4.75 -58.09
N ILE A 455 10.13 -4.94 -57.49
CA ILE A 455 10.31 -5.04 -56.05
C ILE A 455 10.91 -3.73 -55.58
N SER A 456 10.22 -3.03 -54.69
CA SER A 456 10.68 -1.78 -54.09
C SER A 456 10.66 -1.91 -52.58
N GLU A 457 11.69 -1.39 -51.92
CA GLU A 457 11.78 -1.39 -50.46
C GLU A 457 11.45 0.00 -49.92
N LYS A 458 10.59 0.07 -48.90
CA LYS A 458 10.25 1.32 -48.22
C LYS A 458 10.18 1.11 -46.72
N MET A 459 10.63 2.09 -45.95
CA MET A 459 10.40 2.11 -44.51
C MET A 459 8.95 2.48 -44.24
N ASP A 460 8.20 1.56 -43.63
CA ASP A 460 6.80 1.76 -43.24
C ASP A 460 6.55 1.21 -41.83
N PHE A 461 5.45 1.61 -41.19
CA PHE A 461 5.12 1.16 -39.85
C PHE A 461 4.88 -0.35 -39.80
N LEU A 462 5.49 -1.02 -38.82
CA LEU A 462 5.35 -2.47 -38.66
C LEU A 462 3.89 -2.86 -38.39
N VAL A 463 3.22 -2.09 -37.53
CA VAL A 463 1.78 -2.19 -37.28
C VAL A 463 1.19 -0.77 -37.35
N PRO A 464 0.40 -0.45 -38.39
CA PRO A 464 -0.28 0.84 -38.51
C PRO A 464 -1.35 1.03 -37.42
N ALA A 465 -1.55 2.28 -36.98
CA ALA A 465 -2.56 2.68 -36.00
C ALA A 465 -3.95 2.15 -36.33
N ALA A 466 -4.37 2.22 -37.60
CA ALA A 466 -5.66 1.68 -38.05
C ALA A 466 -5.81 0.18 -37.73
N LYS A 467 -4.74 -0.63 -37.88
CA LYS A 467 -4.80 -2.06 -37.52
C LYS A 467 -4.94 -2.30 -36.03
N ILE A 468 -4.40 -1.40 -35.19
CA ILE A 468 -4.54 -1.46 -33.73
C ILE A 468 -5.95 -1.04 -33.33
N ALA A 469 -6.50 0.00 -33.98
CA ALA A 469 -7.86 0.47 -33.74
C ALA A 469 -8.93 -0.55 -34.13
N ASP A 470 -8.73 -1.24 -35.27
CA ASP A 470 -9.66 -2.23 -35.80
C ASP A 470 -9.43 -3.66 -35.25
N MET A 471 -8.65 -3.82 -34.17
CA MET A 471 -8.40 -5.13 -33.58
C MET A 471 -9.70 -5.73 -33.02
N ALA A 472 -10.05 -6.92 -33.50
CA ALA A 472 -11.15 -7.68 -32.92
C ALA A 472 -10.79 -8.23 -31.53
N THR A 473 -11.80 -8.52 -30.71
CA THR A 473 -11.62 -9.16 -29.40
C THR A 473 -10.80 -10.44 -29.53
N GLY A 474 -9.84 -10.62 -28.60
CA GLY A 474 -8.90 -11.73 -28.62
C GLY A 474 -7.68 -11.50 -29.52
N TRP A 475 -7.53 -10.35 -30.16
CA TRP A 475 -6.24 -9.94 -30.72
C TRP A 475 -5.45 -9.12 -29.69
N LEU A 476 -4.14 -9.37 -29.66
CA LEU A 476 -3.19 -8.65 -28.82
C LEU A 476 -2.03 -8.18 -29.67
N ALA A 477 -1.53 -7.00 -29.32
CA ALA A 477 -0.40 -6.35 -29.94
C ALA A 477 0.54 -5.84 -28.85
N GLY A 478 1.85 -5.94 -29.02
CA GLY A 478 2.77 -5.31 -28.09
C GLY A 478 4.20 -5.76 -28.27
N GLN A 479 4.94 -5.71 -27.16
CA GLN A 479 6.36 -6.03 -27.12
C GLN A 479 6.68 -6.81 -25.85
N ALA A 480 7.53 -7.83 -25.96
CA ALA A 480 8.14 -8.47 -24.81
C ALA A 480 9.55 -7.90 -24.55
N ALA A 481 9.91 -7.79 -23.28
CA ALA A 481 11.26 -7.43 -22.85
C ALA A 481 12.27 -8.48 -23.36
N ARG A 482 13.45 -8.00 -23.78
CA ARG A 482 14.54 -8.87 -24.26
C ARG A 482 15.33 -9.44 -23.07
N ASP A 483 15.79 -10.68 -23.23
CA ASP A 483 16.79 -11.28 -22.34
C ASP A 483 18.19 -10.71 -22.65
N PHE A 484 19.10 -10.77 -21.69
CA PHE A 484 20.52 -10.57 -21.95
C PHE A 484 21.03 -11.76 -22.77
N THR A 485 21.42 -11.53 -24.02
CA THR A 485 22.21 -12.46 -24.82
C THR A 485 23.67 -12.05 -24.69
N ALA A 486 24.52 -12.95 -24.19
CA ALA A 486 25.96 -12.74 -24.21
C ALA A 486 26.42 -12.73 -25.67
N THR A 487 27.12 -11.68 -26.09
CA THR A 487 27.67 -11.58 -27.44
C THR A 487 28.76 -12.62 -27.61
N ASP A 488 28.57 -13.52 -28.57
CA ASP A 488 29.55 -14.55 -28.91
C ASP A 488 30.79 -13.87 -29.50
N ASP A 489 32.00 -14.24 -29.09
CA ASP A 489 33.26 -13.58 -29.52
C ASP A 489 33.44 -13.63 -31.05
N SER A 490 32.79 -14.59 -31.74
CA SER A 490 32.78 -14.73 -33.20
C SER A 490 31.93 -13.69 -33.94
N MET A 491 31.09 -12.91 -33.25
CA MET A 491 30.25 -11.85 -33.85
C MET A 491 31.00 -10.54 -34.11
N LEU A 492 32.27 -10.44 -33.73
CA LEU A 492 33.10 -9.23 -33.90
C LEU A 492 33.60 -9.01 -35.34
N ASP A 493 33.66 -10.06 -36.16
CA ASP A 493 34.31 -9.98 -37.48
C ASP A 493 33.34 -9.77 -38.66
N HIS A 494 32.07 -10.18 -38.57
CA HIS A 494 31.01 -9.91 -39.57
C HIS A 494 29.65 -9.71 -38.87
N PHE A 495 29.24 -8.45 -38.69
CA PHE A 495 28.01 -8.11 -37.97
C PHE A 495 26.89 -7.73 -38.94
N ASP A 496 25.96 -8.66 -39.21
CA ASP A 496 24.69 -8.36 -39.87
C ASP A 496 23.59 -8.20 -38.81
N ILE A 497 23.23 -6.94 -38.55
CA ILE A 497 22.21 -6.53 -37.58
C ILE A 497 20.87 -7.23 -37.86
N GLU A 498 20.56 -7.59 -39.11
CA GLU A 498 19.25 -8.16 -39.44
C GLU A 498 19.16 -9.68 -39.23
N GLN A 499 20.30 -10.39 -39.23
CA GLN A 499 20.36 -11.86 -39.11
C GLN A 499 20.81 -12.35 -37.73
N SER A 500 21.40 -11.48 -36.92
CA SER A 500 21.79 -11.82 -35.54
C SER A 500 20.56 -12.13 -34.69
N GLU A 501 20.61 -13.26 -33.96
CA GLU A 501 19.55 -13.62 -33.00
C GLU A 501 19.33 -12.54 -31.94
N GLU A 502 20.35 -11.71 -31.66
CA GLU A 502 20.31 -10.58 -30.72
C GLU A 502 19.35 -9.46 -31.17
N PHE A 503 19.03 -9.39 -32.47
CA PHE A 503 18.20 -8.32 -33.05
C PHE A 503 16.81 -8.77 -33.49
N ARG A 504 16.45 -10.05 -33.30
CA ARG A 504 15.10 -10.56 -33.58
C ARG A 504 14.04 -9.71 -32.88
N THR A 505 12.98 -9.36 -33.61
CA THR A 505 11.91 -8.53 -33.07
C THR A 505 11.17 -9.25 -31.93
N THR A 506 11.01 -8.57 -30.79
CA THR A 506 10.19 -9.04 -29.66
C THR A 506 8.76 -8.50 -29.72
N LYS A 507 8.42 -7.84 -30.84
CA LYS A 507 7.12 -7.24 -31.10
C LYS A 507 6.17 -8.29 -31.65
N TYR A 508 4.95 -8.31 -31.18
CA TYR A 508 3.94 -9.28 -31.59
C TYR A 508 2.62 -8.59 -31.95
N PHE A 509 1.92 -9.20 -32.89
CA PHE A 509 0.54 -8.90 -33.26
C PHE A 509 -0.13 -10.24 -33.54
N CYS A 510 -0.86 -10.77 -32.58
CA CYS A 510 -1.32 -12.16 -32.60
C CYS A 510 -2.73 -12.30 -32.03
N LYS A 511 -3.43 -13.35 -32.47
CA LYS A 511 -4.71 -13.76 -31.88
C LYS A 511 -4.46 -14.72 -30.72
N THR A 512 -5.13 -14.49 -29.60
CA THR A 512 -5.12 -15.40 -28.45
C THR A 512 -5.73 -16.73 -28.83
N HIS A 513 -5.15 -17.79 -28.30
CA HIS A 513 -5.64 -19.15 -28.46
C HIS A 513 -6.01 -19.69 -27.08
N PHE A 514 -7.21 -19.34 -26.63
CA PHE A 514 -7.74 -19.80 -25.34
C PHE A 514 -8.52 -21.10 -25.52
N ASP A 515 -8.20 -22.11 -24.73
CA ASP A 515 -9.03 -23.31 -24.61
C ASP A 515 -10.25 -22.99 -23.74
N MET A 516 -11.30 -22.49 -24.39
CA MET A 516 -12.54 -22.10 -23.72
C MET A 516 -13.26 -23.27 -23.04
N LYS A 517 -12.99 -24.53 -23.43
CA LYS A 517 -13.56 -25.69 -22.75
C LYS A 517 -12.85 -25.90 -21.42
N LYS A 518 -11.52 -25.92 -21.45
CA LYS A 518 -10.69 -26.06 -20.25
C LYS A 518 -10.94 -24.93 -19.25
N ILE A 519 -11.05 -23.68 -19.73
CA ILE A 519 -11.38 -22.53 -18.86
C ILE A 519 -12.74 -22.72 -18.19
N LYS A 520 -13.79 -23.05 -18.96
CA LYS A 520 -15.13 -23.30 -18.39
C LYS A 520 -15.14 -24.47 -17.42
N ASP A 521 -14.38 -25.52 -17.70
CA ASP A 521 -14.26 -26.65 -16.79
C ASP A 521 -13.51 -26.25 -15.52
N GLU A 522 -12.50 -25.39 -15.60
CA GLU A 522 -11.82 -24.82 -14.42
C GLU A 522 -12.76 -23.90 -13.60
N GLU A 523 -13.52 -23.03 -14.26
CA GLU A 523 -14.50 -22.11 -13.65
C GLU A 523 -15.59 -22.86 -12.85
N LYS A 524 -16.02 -24.04 -13.32
CA LYS A 524 -16.98 -24.88 -12.57
C LYS A 524 -16.46 -25.33 -11.20
N HIS A 525 -15.14 -25.31 -10.99
CA HIS A 525 -14.52 -25.70 -9.73
C HIS A 525 -14.15 -24.50 -8.85
N TYR A 526 -14.52 -23.28 -9.25
CA TYR A 526 -14.31 -22.10 -8.43
C TYR A 526 -15.07 -22.23 -7.13
N VAL A 527 -14.38 -21.84 -6.05
CA VAL A 527 -14.90 -21.87 -4.70
C VAL A 527 -15.18 -20.44 -4.25
N ALA A 528 -16.25 -20.26 -3.49
CA ALA A 528 -16.57 -18.97 -2.89
C ALA A 528 -15.42 -18.49 -1.99
N LEU A 529 -15.23 -17.17 -1.93
CA LEU A 529 -14.28 -16.59 -1.00
C LEU A 529 -14.69 -16.93 0.44
N PRO A 530 -13.73 -17.21 1.33
CA PRO A 530 -14.04 -17.48 2.72
C PRO A 530 -14.45 -16.19 3.42
N LYS A 531 -15.51 -16.25 4.23
CA LYS A 531 -15.78 -15.21 5.24
C LYS A 531 -14.68 -15.28 6.30
N ILE A 532 -14.08 -14.14 6.59
CA ILE A 532 -13.04 -13.97 7.61
C ILE A 532 -13.68 -13.69 8.96
N TYR A 533 -14.76 -12.92 8.97
CA TYR A 533 -15.59 -12.65 10.13
C TYR A 533 -17.01 -13.13 9.89
N GLU A 534 -17.55 -13.88 10.85
CA GLU A 534 -18.96 -14.30 10.87
C GLU A 534 -19.73 -13.45 11.89
N PHE A 535 -20.80 -12.80 11.41
CA PHE A 535 -21.78 -12.13 12.26
C PHE A 535 -23.07 -12.95 12.27
N LYS A 536 -23.82 -13.00 13.39
CA LYS A 536 -25.06 -13.78 13.42
C LYS A 536 -26.11 -13.23 12.46
N ASN A 537 -26.11 -11.92 12.23
CA ASN A 537 -26.97 -11.21 11.28
C ASN A 537 -26.47 -9.76 11.07
N ASP A 538 -27.06 -9.07 10.09
CA ASP A 538 -26.71 -7.69 9.73
C ASP A 538 -26.86 -6.70 10.90
N LYS A 539 -27.85 -6.92 11.78
CA LYS A 539 -28.06 -6.06 12.95
C LYS A 539 -26.92 -6.21 13.97
N GLU A 540 -26.44 -7.43 14.22
CA GLU A 540 -25.30 -7.65 15.11
C GLU A 540 -24.01 -7.08 14.50
N LYS A 541 -23.81 -7.22 13.18
CA LYS A 541 -22.72 -6.57 12.44
C LYS A 541 -22.73 -5.06 12.69
N GLU A 542 -23.85 -4.39 12.43
CA GLU A 542 -24.01 -2.95 12.65
C GLU A 542 -23.72 -2.54 14.11
N ILE A 543 -24.22 -3.29 15.10
CA ILE A 543 -23.98 -3.01 16.52
C ILE A 543 -22.50 -3.10 16.86
N LEU A 544 -21.80 -4.13 16.38
CA LEU A 544 -20.37 -4.33 16.67
C LEU A 544 -19.49 -3.26 16.02
N LEU A 545 -19.76 -2.92 14.75
CA LEU A 545 -19.05 -1.86 14.04
C LEU A 545 -19.25 -0.51 14.74
N ASN A 546 -20.50 -0.16 15.09
CA ASN A 546 -20.80 1.08 15.80
C ASN A 546 -20.22 1.10 17.23
N ARG A 547 -20.14 -0.05 17.91
CA ARG A 547 -19.50 -0.13 19.24
C ARG A 547 -18.00 0.13 19.12
N ASN A 548 -17.32 -0.47 18.13
CA ASN A 548 -15.91 -0.18 17.85
C ASN A 548 -15.71 1.31 17.53
N PHE A 549 -16.56 1.87 16.67
CA PHE A 549 -16.54 3.28 16.31
C PHE A 549 -16.68 4.21 17.53
N LYS A 550 -17.67 3.95 18.40
CA LYS A 550 -17.87 4.72 19.64
C LYS A 550 -16.71 4.57 20.61
N ARG A 551 -16.16 3.36 20.75
CA ARG A 551 -15.02 3.07 21.62
C ARG A 551 -13.82 3.94 21.24
N VAL A 552 -13.41 3.94 19.97
CA VAL A 552 -12.26 4.75 19.50
C VAL A 552 -12.44 6.23 19.81
N ASN A 553 -13.64 6.77 19.56
CA ASN A 553 -13.91 8.19 19.83
C ASN A 553 -13.90 8.50 21.34
N GLN A 554 -14.37 7.57 22.17
CA GLN A 554 -14.31 7.70 23.62
C GLN A 554 -12.87 7.62 24.14
N GLU A 555 -12.07 6.67 23.63
CA GLU A 555 -10.64 6.50 23.96
C GLU A 555 -9.87 7.81 23.68
N VAL A 556 -10.09 8.45 22.53
CA VAL A 556 -9.50 9.77 22.21
C VAL A 556 -10.01 10.86 23.13
N GLU A 557 -11.30 10.89 23.47
CA GLU A 557 -11.85 11.89 24.38
C GLU A 557 -11.26 11.78 25.78
N ASP A 558 -11.14 10.57 26.30
CA ASP A 558 -10.60 10.30 27.63
C ASP A 558 -9.11 10.63 27.68
N MET A 559 -8.34 10.25 26.64
CA MET A 559 -6.94 10.64 26.49
C MET A 559 -6.77 12.17 26.49
N VAL A 560 -7.60 12.90 25.73
CA VAL A 560 -7.52 14.38 25.69
C VAL A 560 -7.84 15.00 27.05
N LYS A 561 -8.84 14.46 27.76
CA LYS A 561 -9.19 14.92 29.12
C LYS A 561 -8.05 14.69 30.10
N GLU A 562 -7.44 13.52 30.06
CA GLU A 562 -6.29 13.17 30.90
C GLU A 562 -5.11 14.12 30.66
N LEU A 563 -4.67 14.29 29.41
CA LEU A 563 -3.51 15.12 29.06
C LEU A 563 -3.70 16.61 29.33
N LEU A 564 -4.93 17.11 29.28
CA LEU A 564 -5.26 18.51 29.54
C LEU A 564 -5.71 18.77 30.98
N GLY A 565 -5.83 17.74 31.82
CA GLY A 565 -6.34 17.86 33.18
C GLY A 565 -7.79 18.35 33.25
N ILE A 566 -8.61 18.02 32.24
CA ILE A 566 -10.02 18.40 32.17
C ILE A 566 -10.84 17.28 32.83
N SER A 567 -11.51 17.60 33.94
CA SER A 567 -12.38 16.67 34.70
C SER A 567 -13.65 16.29 33.96
#